data_AF-A0A1Q7NWL4-F1
#
_entry.id   AF-A0A1Q7NWL4-F1
#
_cell.length_a   1.000
_cell.length_b   1.000
_cell.length_c   1.000
_cell.angle_alpha   90.00
_cell.angle_beta   90.00
_cell.angle_gamma   90.00
#
_symmetry.space_group_name_H-M   'P 1'
#
loop_
_entity.id
_entity.type
_entity.pdbx_description
1 polymer ?
#
loop_
_entity_poly.entity_id
_entity_poly.type
_entity_poly.pdbx_seq_one_letter_code
_entity_poly.pdbx_strand_id
1 'polypeptide(L)'
;MLRQLKKKRGMATVITTMIILVASVVLGSGVVIYGTSLFQTGAQSETISTQGVKLWVNATASKGISWGAAAVRNTGDKIESVDSINMRGITVPYANWYYANSTNSLANIQDIFVYGTNDGTGMLKTYSSPPGGNPSTDQCAGNTASPAFVIDVDGAGGRPKMCMIQASGPISLKPGDSVVIYFHLPNGVLNTVDAGATSSVSLYAGKLGAPTSVTIANP
;
A
#
# COMPACT_ATOMS: atom_id res chain seq x y z
N MET A 1 69.23 27.43 37.46
CA MET A 1 67.91 27.71 36.85
C MET A 1 67.11 26.41 36.66
N LEU A 2 66.69 25.73 37.73
CA LEU A 2 66.05 24.38 37.63
C LEU A 2 64.89 24.16 38.64
N ARG A 3 64.42 25.21 39.29
CA ARG A 3 63.43 25.09 40.40
C ARG A 3 61.96 25.28 39.99
N GLN A 4 61.69 25.58 38.71
CA GLN A 4 60.34 25.89 38.20
C GLN A 4 59.59 24.67 37.60
N LEU A 5 60.25 23.52 37.40
CA LEU A 5 59.63 22.34 36.77
C LEU A 5 58.78 21.48 37.74
N LYS A 6 59.00 21.58 39.06
CA LYS A 6 58.23 20.82 40.06
C LYS A 6 56.79 21.32 40.25
N LYS A 7 56.53 22.64 40.06
CA LYS A 7 55.20 23.23 40.27
C LYS A 7 54.24 22.98 39.10
N LYS A 8 54.75 22.81 37.87
CA LYS A 8 53.96 22.45 36.68
C LYS A 8 53.56 20.96 36.64
N ARG A 9 54.27 20.07 37.35
CA ARG A 9 53.96 18.64 37.40
C ARG A 9 52.62 18.33 38.06
N GLY A 10 52.27 19.02 39.15
CA GLY A 10 50.96 18.84 39.81
C GLY A 10 49.79 19.30 38.94
N MET A 11 49.95 20.41 38.21
CA MET A 11 48.92 20.90 37.28
C MET A 11 48.77 20.01 36.04
N ALA A 12 49.85 19.42 35.54
CA ALA A 12 49.81 18.51 34.39
C ALA A 12 48.95 17.26 34.67
N THR A 13 49.07 16.69 35.88
CA THR A 13 48.26 15.53 36.30
C THR A 13 46.76 15.86 36.31
N VAL A 14 46.38 17.04 36.83
CA VAL A 14 44.98 17.50 36.87
C VAL A 14 44.41 17.69 35.47
N ILE A 15 45.19 18.28 34.55
CA ILE A 15 44.77 18.48 33.16
C ILE A 15 44.58 17.13 32.46
N THR A 16 45.48 16.17 32.64
CA THR A 16 45.32 14.83 32.06
C THR A 16 44.09 14.11 32.60
N THR A 17 43.79 14.22 33.90
CA THR A 17 42.57 13.62 34.47
C THR A 17 41.29 14.29 33.95
N MET A 18 41.32 15.60 33.71
CA MET A 18 40.20 16.33 33.08
C MET A 18 39.99 15.89 31.63
N ILE A 19 41.07 15.76 30.85
CA ILE A 19 40.98 15.29 29.46
C ILE A 19 40.40 13.87 29.40
N ILE A 20 40.87 12.97 30.27
CA ILE A 20 40.37 11.59 30.32
C ILE A 20 38.90 11.54 30.75
N LEU A 21 38.50 12.33 31.76
CA LEU A 21 37.11 12.43 32.18
C LEU A 21 36.20 12.88 31.03
N VAL A 22 36.57 13.98 30.38
CA VAL A 22 35.78 14.52 29.26
C VAL A 22 35.73 13.53 28.10
N ALA A 23 36.87 12.94 27.73
CA ALA A 23 36.92 11.94 26.67
C ALA A 23 36.04 10.72 26.98
N SER A 24 36.04 10.24 28.23
CA SER A 24 35.23 9.10 28.65
C SER A 24 33.73 9.38 28.57
N VAL A 25 33.28 10.58 28.95
CA VAL A 25 31.86 10.96 28.89
C VAL A 25 31.41 11.17 27.44
N VAL A 26 32.26 11.76 26.60
CA VAL A 26 31.95 11.98 25.17
C VAL A 26 31.87 10.65 24.42
N LEU A 27 32.81 9.72 24.65
CA LEU A 27 32.77 8.40 24.04
C LEU A 27 31.59 7.57 24.56
N GLY A 28 31.32 7.62 25.87
CA GLY A 28 30.19 6.93 26.48
C GLY A 28 28.84 7.40 25.93
N SER A 29 28.62 8.71 25.84
CA SER A 29 27.38 9.25 25.29
C SER A 29 27.21 8.94 23.80
N GLY A 30 28.29 8.97 23.01
CA GLY A 30 28.26 8.58 21.59
C GLY A 30 27.81 7.13 21.38
N VAL A 31 28.35 6.18 22.16
CA VAL A 31 27.98 4.76 22.06
C VAL A 31 26.53 4.53 22.49
N VAL A 32 26.08 5.22 23.55
CA VAL A 32 24.68 5.11 24.01
C VAL A 32 23.72 5.64 22.96
N ILE A 33 23.94 6.84 22.41
CA ILE A 33 23.08 7.43 21.38
C ILE A 33 23.04 6.52 20.14
N TYR A 34 24.21 6.05 19.68
CA TYR A 34 24.29 5.14 18.55
C TYR A 34 23.55 3.82 18.83
N GLY A 35 23.77 3.21 20.00
CA GLY A 35 23.08 2.00 20.43
C GLY A 35 21.56 2.19 20.46
N THR A 36 21.08 3.29 21.07
CA THR A 36 19.65 3.59 21.09
C THR A 36 19.09 3.80 19.69
N SER A 37 19.83 4.42 18.78
CA SER A 37 19.40 4.63 17.40
C SER A 37 19.29 3.30 16.63
N LEU A 38 20.21 2.36 16.86
CA LEU A 38 20.17 1.03 16.26
C LEU A 38 19.00 0.21 16.78
N PHE A 39 18.76 0.21 18.10
CA PHE A 39 17.60 -0.49 18.66
C PHE A 39 16.29 0.15 18.21
N GLN A 40 16.20 1.48 18.16
CA GLN A 40 14.98 2.17 17.74
C GLN A 40 14.66 1.96 16.25
N THR A 41 15.67 1.83 15.40
CA THR A 41 15.49 1.51 13.97
C THR A 41 15.28 0.02 13.71
N GLY A 42 15.88 -0.85 14.52
CA GLY A 42 15.71 -2.30 14.45
C GLY A 42 14.42 -2.82 15.09
N ALA A 43 13.80 -2.07 15.99
CA ALA A 43 12.53 -2.42 16.63
C ALA A 43 11.29 -2.04 15.81
N GLN A 44 11.44 -1.17 14.80
CA GLN A 44 10.35 -0.80 13.90
C GLN A 44 10.10 -1.93 12.90
N SER A 45 8.87 -2.46 12.88
CA SER A 45 8.51 -3.53 11.95
C SER A 45 8.02 -2.96 10.62
N GLU A 46 8.49 -3.53 9.52
CA GLU A 46 7.93 -3.32 8.18
C GLU A 46 6.95 -4.48 7.94
N THR A 47 5.64 -4.21 7.88
CA THR A 47 4.63 -5.26 7.73
C THR A 47 3.39 -4.76 7.03
N ILE A 48 2.94 -5.51 6.03
CA ILE A 48 1.68 -5.25 5.32
C ILE A 48 0.78 -6.47 5.41
N SER A 49 -0.51 -6.19 5.59
CA SER A 49 -1.57 -7.20 5.51
C SER A 49 -2.42 -6.96 4.25
N THR A 50 -2.66 -8.01 3.49
CA THR A 50 -3.61 -8.02 2.37
C THR A 50 -4.92 -8.63 2.85
N GLN A 51 -6.05 -8.03 2.49
CA GLN A 51 -7.39 -8.51 2.86
C GLN A 51 -8.30 -8.52 1.63
N GLY A 52 -9.13 -9.56 1.54
CA GLY A 52 -10.22 -9.63 0.57
C GLY A 52 -9.81 -9.66 -0.90
N VAL A 53 -8.66 -10.23 -1.26
CA VAL A 53 -8.23 -10.26 -2.66
C VAL A 53 -9.25 -11.06 -3.50
N LYS A 54 -9.78 -10.44 -4.56
CA LYS A 54 -10.69 -11.08 -5.53
C LYS A 54 -10.22 -10.86 -6.96
N LEU A 55 -10.55 -11.82 -7.82
CA LEU A 55 -10.22 -11.83 -9.24
C LEU A 55 -11.47 -12.18 -10.04
N TRP A 56 -11.62 -11.51 -11.17
CA TRP A 56 -12.70 -11.73 -12.12
C TRP A 56 -12.15 -11.86 -13.52
N VAL A 57 -12.70 -12.80 -14.27
CA VAL A 57 -12.47 -12.90 -15.71
C VAL A 57 -13.80 -12.74 -16.42
N ASN A 58 -13.87 -11.84 -17.39
CA ASN A 58 -15.05 -11.67 -18.21
C ASN A 58 -15.09 -12.77 -19.27
N ALA A 59 -16.05 -13.70 -19.14
CA ALA A 59 -16.23 -14.82 -20.06
C ALA A 59 -16.80 -14.43 -21.43
N THR A 60 -17.44 -13.27 -21.56
CA THR A 60 -18.15 -12.83 -22.77
C THR A 60 -17.28 -12.02 -23.73
N ALA A 61 -16.13 -11.51 -23.28
CA ALA A 61 -15.18 -10.79 -24.13
C ALA A 61 -14.16 -11.74 -24.76
N SER A 62 -14.05 -11.74 -26.09
CA SER A 62 -13.10 -12.57 -26.86
C SER A 62 -11.62 -12.35 -26.52
N LYS A 63 -11.30 -11.32 -25.72
CA LYS A 63 -9.93 -10.92 -25.34
C LYS A 63 -9.51 -11.36 -23.93
N GLY A 64 -10.34 -12.10 -23.18
CA GLY A 64 -9.97 -12.60 -21.84
C GLY A 64 -9.73 -11.46 -20.85
N ILE A 65 -10.67 -10.51 -20.80
CA ILE A 65 -10.49 -9.28 -20.01
C ILE A 65 -10.68 -9.59 -18.54
N SER A 66 -9.70 -9.18 -17.74
CA SER A 66 -9.54 -9.70 -16.39
C SER A 66 -9.23 -8.58 -15.40
N TRP A 67 -9.87 -8.65 -14.25
CA TRP A 67 -9.80 -7.62 -13.22
C TRP A 67 -9.51 -8.25 -11.87
N GLY A 68 -8.94 -7.46 -10.97
CA GLY A 68 -8.79 -7.84 -9.58
C GLY A 68 -8.95 -6.65 -8.66
N ALA A 69 -9.20 -6.98 -7.39
CA ALA A 69 -9.24 -6.01 -6.31
C ALA A 69 -8.53 -6.58 -5.09
N ALA A 70 -7.78 -5.75 -4.39
CA ALA A 70 -7.10 -6.10 -3.15
C ALA A 70 -7.18 -4.94 -2.16
N ALA A 71 -7.57 -5.21 -0.92
CA ALA A 71 -7.37 -4.26 0.17
C ALA A 71 -5.99 -4.51 0.78
N VAL A 72 -5.23 -3.43 0.97
CA VAL A 72 -3.89 -3.45 1.54
C VAL A 72 -3.85 -2.52 2.74
N ARG A 73 -3.34 -3.00 3.86
CA ARG A 73 -3.18 -2.20 5.07
C ARG A 73 -1.75 -2.30 5.58
N ASN A 74 -1.18 -1.15 5.89
CA ASN A 74 0.10 -1.08 6.58
C ASN A 74 -0.11 -1.33 8.09
N THR A 75 0.39 -2.47 8.56
CA THR A 75 0.33 -2.89 9.96
C THR A 75 1.68 -2.78 10.66
N GLY A 76 2.70 -2.26 9.97
CA GLY A 76 4.01 -1.96 10.53
C GLY A 76 4.08 -0.57 11.14
N ASP A 77 5.28 -0.21 11.58
CA ASP A 77 5.61 1.06 12.25
C ASP A 77 6.25 2.09 11.30
N LYS A 78 6.53 1.70 10.06
CA LYS A 78 7.11 2.56 9.01
C LYS A 78 6.16 2.78 7.86
N ILE A 79 6.43 3.83 7.08
CA ILE A 79 5.76 4.06 5.81
C ILE A 79 6.17 2.97 4.83
N GLU A 80 5.19 2.25 4.29
CA GLU A 80 5.40 1.21 3.30
C GLU A 80 4.71 1.58 2.00
N SER A 81 5.32 1.24 0.87
CA SER A 81 4.77 1.56 -0.45
C SER A 81 4.52 0.30 -1.25
N VAL A 82 3.28 0.12 -1.73
CA VAL A 82 2.91 -0.96 -2.64
C VAL A 82 3.53 -0.67 -4.01
N ASP A 83 4.42 -1.55 -4.45
CA ASP A 83 5.31 -1.33 -5.60
C ASP A 83 5.03 -2.30 -6.76
N SER A 84 4.61 -3.54 -6.50
CA SER A 84 4.21 -4.42 -7.61
C SER A 84 3.06 -5.35 -7.26
N ILE A 85 2.21 -5.57 -8.25
CA ILE A 85 1.15 -6.57 -8.24
C ILE A 85 1.51 -7.54 -9.35
N ASN A 86 1.82 -8.78 -8.98
CA ASN A 86 2.24 -9.82 -9.89
C ASN A 86 1.21 -10.96 -9.95
N MET A 87 0.92 -11.39 -11.16
CA MET A 87 -0.05 -12.45 -11.47
C MET A 87 0.54 -13.38 -12.51
N ARG A 88 0.64 -14.68 -12.20
CA ARG A 88 1.23 -15.69 -13.10
C ARG A 88 2.60 -15.28 -13.69
N GLY A 89 3.42 -14.57 -12.90
CA GLY A 89 4.73 -14.07 -13.32
C GLY A 89 4.71 -12.77 -14.14
N ILE A 90 3.54 -12.19 -14.40
CA ILE A 90 3.39 -10.91 -15.09
C ILE A 90 3.10 -9.80 -14.08
N THR A 91 3.84 -8.70 -14.18
CA THR A 91 3.60 -7.48 -13.39
C THR A 91 2.54 -6.62 -14.02
N VAL A 92 1.56 -6.20 -13.23
CA VAL A 92 0.50 -5.30 -13.67
C VAL A 92 1.04 -3.86 -13.70
N PRO A 93 0.99 -3.15 -14.85
CA PRO A 93 1.47 -1.77 -14.94
C PRO A 93 0.68 -0.82 -14.03
N TYR A 94 1.33 0.20 -13.47
CA TYR A 94 0.67 1.22 -12.62
C TYR A 94 -0.50 1.93 -13.28
N ALA A 95 -0.41 2.18 -14.59
CA ALA A 95 -1.50 2.76 -15.36
C ALA A 95 -2.79 1.92 -15.32
N ASN A 96 -2.70 0.64 -14.98
CA ASN A 96 -3.86 -0.23 -14.84
C ASN A 96 -4.36 -0.33 -13.40
N TRP A 97 -3.79 0.44 -12.45
CA TRP A 97 -4.18 0.42 -11.06
C TRP A 97 -5.06 1.63 -10.76
N TYR A 98 -6.11 1.40 -9.99
CA TYR A 98 -7.07 2.39 -9.54
C TYR A 98 -7.23 2.26 -8.04
N TYR A 99 -7.06 3.35 -7.30
CA TYR A 99 -7.09 3.31 -5.85
C TYR A 99 -7.84 4.50 -5.26
N ALA A 100 -8.31 4.32 -4.02
CA ALA A 100 -8.90 5.37 -3.21
C ALA A 100 -8.28 5.34 -1.82
N ASN A 101 -7.79 6.50 -1.33
CA ASN A 101 -7.37 6.60 0.07
C ASN A 101 -8.58 6.96 0.96
N SER A 102 -8.68 6.28 2.11
CA SER A 102 -9.39 6.58 3.37
C SER A 102 -10.63 7.51 3.46
N THR A 103 -11.32 7.85 2.38
CA THR A 103 -12.39 8.87 2.40
C THR A 103 -13.64 8.46 1.61
N ASN A 104 -13.54 7.45 0.75
CA ASN A 104 -14.72 6.80 0.16
C ASN A 104 -15.00 5.52 0.96
N SER A 105 -15.70 5.73 2.08
CA SER A 105 -16.22 4.75 3.05
C SER A 105 -15.50 3.39 3.14
N LEU A 106 -14.70 3.23 4.18
CA LEU A 106 -14.35 1.92 4.74
C LEU A 106 -15.59 1.05 5.10
N ALA A 107 -16.79 1.62 5.07
CA ALA A 107 -18.06 0.91 5.29
C ALA A 107 -18.36 -0.16 4.22
N ASN A 108 -17.81 -0.03 3.00
CA ASN A 108 -18.20 -0.86 1.85
C ASN A 108 -17.01 -1.53 1.14
N ILE A 109 -15.91 -1.84 1.86
CA ILE A 109 -14.78 -2.61 1.28
C ILE A 109 -15.26 -3.94 0.68
N GLN A 110 -16.33 -4.55 1.21
CA GLN A 110 -16.92 -5.75 0.62
C GLN A 110 -17.55 -5.51 -0.76
N ASP A 111 -18.05 -4.30 -1.01
CA ASP A 111 -18.71 -3.92 -2.26
C ASP A 111 -17.68 -3.62 -3.36
N ILE A 112 -16.44 -3.24 -2.99
CA ILE A 112 -15.25 -3.27 -3.88
C ILE A 112 -14.96 -4.70 -4.36
N PHE A 113 -15.44 -5.69 -3.63
CA PHE A 113 -15.27 -7.07 -4.05
C PHE A 113 -16.50 -7.60 -4.79
N VAL A 114 -17.33 -6.71 -5.34
CA VAL A 114 -18.45 -7.04 -6.22
C VAL A 114 -18.15 -6.48 -7.61
N TYR A 115 -18.10 -7.36 -8.59
CA TYR A 115 -17.95 -7.01 -9.99
C TYR A 115 -19.34 -7.06 -10.63
N GLY A 116 -19.90 -5.89 -10.97
CA GLY A 116 -21.30 -5.78 -11.41
C GLY A 116 -21.51 -6.15 -12.88
N THR A 117 -20.94 -5.39 -13.82
CA THR A 117 -21.13 -5.60 -15.26
C THR A 117 -20.02 -4.94 -16.06
N ASN A 118 -19.81 -5.39 -17.31
CA ASN A 118 -18.88 -4.78 -18.25
C ASN A 118 -19.57 -3.78 -19.18
N ASP A 119 -18.83 -2.81 -19.68
CA ASP A 119 -19.27 -1.83 -20.68
C ASP A 119 -19.39 -2.43 -22.11
N GLY A 120 -19.22 -3.74 -22.27
CA GLY A 120 -19.16 -4.42 -23.56
C GLY A 120 -17.80 -4.36 -24.26
N THR A 121 -16.88 -3.50 -23.81
CA THR A 121 -15.47 -3.48 -24.22
C THR A 121 -14.56 -4.22 -23.24
N GLY A 122 -15.12 -4.63 -22.09
CA GLY A 122 -14.49 -5.39 -21.01
C GLY A 122 -13.90 -4.51 -19.91
N MET A 123 -14.10 -3.20 -20.01
CA MET A 123 -13.91 -2.35 -18.85
C MET A 123 -15.10 -2.54 -17.91
N LEU A 124 -14.82 -2.52 -16.60
CA LEU A 124 -15.87 -2.43 -15.59
C LEU A 124 -16.79 -1.26 -15.95
N LYS A 125 -18.07 -1.54 -16.15
CA LYS A 125 -19.07 -0.52 -16.41
C LYS A 125 -19.05 0.39 -15.20
N THR A 126 -18.61 1.64 -15.40
CA THR A 126 -18.81 2.73 -14.47
C THR A 126 -20.26 2.61 -14.03
N TYR A 127 -20.53 2.20 -12.79
CA TYR A 127 -21.91 2.01 -12.35
C TYR A 127 -22.46 3.40 -12.07
N SER A 128 -22.59 4.23 -13.09
CA SER A 128 -23.33 5.47 -13.04
C SER A 128 -24.70 5.13 -13.60
N SER A 129 -25.59 4.65 -12.73
CA SER A 129 -27.00 4.36 -12.99
C SER A 129 -27.28 3.07 -13.81
N PRO A 130 -27.76 1.98 -13.17
CA PRO A 130 -28.42 0.89 -13.88
C PRO A 130 -29.59 1.41 -14.72
N PRO A 131 -29.96 0.76 -15.83
CA PRO A 131 -31.24 1.00 -16.48
C PRO A 131 -32.39 0.81 -15.46
N GLY A 132 -33.07 1.90 -15.09
CA GLY A 132 -34.15 1.90 -14.08
C GLY A 132 -33.73 2.27 -12.65
N GLY A 133 -32.46 2.56 -12.39
CA GLY A 133 -31.97 3.05 -11.09
C GLY A 133 -32.06 4.58 -10.96
N ASN A 134 -32.41 5.08 -9.78
CA ASN A 134 -32.27 6.50 -9.46
C ASN A 134 -30.76 6.85 -9.38
N PRO A 135 -30.30 7.98 -9.95
CA PRO A 135 -28.88 8.33 -9.92
C PRO A 135 -28.40 8.68 -8.50
N SER A 136 -27.29 8.10 -8.05
CA SER A 136 -26.64 8.44 -6.77
C SER A 136 -26.32 9.94 -6.68
N THR A 137 -26.78 10.61 -5.63
CA THR A 137 -26.51 12.03 -5.35
C THR A 137 -25.12 12.31 -4.79
N ASP A 138 -24.41 11.26 -4.35
CA ASP A 138 -23.10 11.42 -3.73
C ASP A 138 -22.10 12.03 -4.70
N GLN A 139 -21.11 12.75 -4.19
CA GLN A 139 -20.08 13.42 -4.99
C GLN A 139 -18.72 12.90 -4.58
N CYS A 140 -17.89 12.59 -5.56
CA CYS A 140 -16.48 12.32 -5.30
C CYS A 140 -15.83 13.61 -4.79
N ALA A 141 -15.05 13.53 -3.72
CA ALA A 141 -14.42 14.69 -3.10
C ALA A 141 -12.90 14.57 -3.05
N GLY A 142 -12.22 15.71 -2.84
CA GLY A 142 -10.77 15.77 -2.72
C GLY A 142 -10.04 15.35 -4.00
N ASN A 143 -9.00 14.54 -3.86
CA ASN A 143 -8.22 14.01 -4.99
C ASN A 143 -9.04 13.09 -5.92
N THR A 144 -10.22 12.64 -5.50
CA THR A 144 -11.11 11.80 -6.31
C THR A 144 -12.19 12.59 -7.05
N ALA A 145 -12.20 13.93 -6.97
CA ALA A 145 -13.21 14.79 -7.59
C ALA A 145 -13.33 14.63 -9.12
N SER A 146 -12.22 14.28 -9.79
CA SER A 146 -12.18 13.83 -11.18
C SER A 146 -11.75 12.36 -11.21
N PRO A 147 -12.65 11.41 -10.93
CA PRO A 147 -12.29 10.01 -10.80
C PRO A 147 -11.95 9.41 -12.16
N ALA A 148 -10.89 8.60 -12.21
CA ALA A 148 -10.60 7.77 -13.37
C ALA A 148 -11.55 6.56 -13.43
N PHE A 149 -12.06 6.14 -12.28
CA PHE A 149 -12.92 4.98 -12.14
C PHE A 149 -13.91 5.16 -10.97
N VAL A 150 -15.17 4.77 -11.17
CA VAL A 150 -16.25 4.93 -10.17
C VAL A 150 -17.08 3.67 -10.07
N ILE A 151 -17.37 3.26 -8.84
CA ILE A 151 -18.22 2.13 -8.52
C ILE A 151 -19.30 2.59 -7.55
N ASP A 152 -20.53 2.52 -7.97
CA ASP A 152 -21.71 2.62 -7.13
C ASP A 152 -22.34 1.21 -7.15
N VAL A 153 -22.89 0.75 -6.04
CA VAL A 153 -23.34 -0.66 -5.88
C VAL A 153 -24.79 -0.76 -5.46
N ASP A 154 -25.38 0.33 -5.01
CA ASP A 154 -26.72 0.44 -4.45
C ASP A 154 -27.63 1.37 -5.28
N GLY A 155 -27.04 2.18 -6.17
CA GLY A 155 -27.73 3.10 -7.08
C GLY A 155 -28.32 4.31 -6.35
N ALA A 156 -29.42 4.09 -5.63
CA ALA A 156 -30.31 5.16 -5.15
C ALA A 156 -30.40 5.30 -3.62
N GLY A 157 -29.64 4.53 -2.82
CA GLY A 157 -29.95 4.41 -1.40
C GLY A 157 -28.82 4.01 -0.46
N GLY A 158 -28.25 5.02 0.20
CA GLY A 158 -27.69 4.93 1.55
C GLY A 158 -26.22 4.55 1.66
N ARG A 159 -25.55 4.16 0.56
CA ARG A 159 -24.12 3.86 0.53
C ARG A 159 -23.38 4.81 -0.42
N PRO A 160 -22.25 5.39 0.01
CA PRO A 160 -21.51 6.30 -0.85
C PRO A 160 -20.82 5.56 -1.99
N LYS A 161 -20.93 6.13 -3.20
CA LYS A 161 -20.17 5.68 -4.36
C LYS A 161 -18.66 5.77 -4.12
N MET A 162 -17.94 4.82 -4.70
CA MET A 162 -16.50 4.66 -4.54
C MET A 162 -15.80 5.27 -5.74
N CYS A 163 -15.08 6.36 -5.49
CA CYS A 163 -14.35 7.08 -6.51
C CYS A 163 -12.86 6.77 -6.40
N MET A 164 -12.23 6.42 -7.51
CA MET A 164 -10.85 6.00 -7.57
C MET A 164 -10.08 6.83 -8.58
N ILE A 165 -8.80 7.04 -8.25
CA ILE A 165 -7.83 7.67 -9.13
C ILE A 165 -6.89 6.63 -9.70
N GLN A 166 -6.41 6.89 -10.91
CA GLN A 166 -5.41 6.05 -11.56
C GLN A 166 -4.05 6.24 -10.89
N ALA A 167 -3.32 5.16 -10.66
CA ALA A 167 -1.97 5.24 -10.12
C ALA A 167 -0.97 5.68 -11.22
N SER A 168 -0.01 6.50 -10.82
CA SER A 168 1.14 6.89 -11.64
C SER A 168 2.47 6.31 -11.13
N GLY A 169 2.43 5.56 -10.02
CA GLY A 169 3.59 4.96 -9.35
C GLY A 169 3.20 4.25 -8.06
N PRO A 170 4.19 3.93 -7.20
CA PRO A 170 3.96 3.23 -5.94
C PRO A 170 2.97 3.96 -5.02
N ILE A 171 2.10 3.20 -4.36
CA ILE A 171 1.11 3.75 -3.42
C ILE A 171 1.68 3.69 -2.01
N SER A 172 1.99 4.85 -1.43
CA SER A 172 2.56 4.96 -0.09
C SER A 172 1.48 4.96 0.99
N LEU A 173 1.67 4.14 2.02
CA LEU A 173 0.76 3.95 3.14
C LEU A 173 1.50 4.26 4.45
N LYS A 174 0.97 5.18 5.25
CA LYS A 174 1.49 5.41 6.60
C LYS A 174 1.08 4.26 7.52
N PRO A 175 1.78 4.06 8.66
CA PRO A 175 1.36 3.12 9.69
C PRO A 175 -0.13 3.29 10.04
N GLY A 176 -0.91 2.22 9.90
CA GLY A 176 -2.34 2.22 10.16
C GLY A 176 -3.23 2.56 8.96
N ASP A 177 -2.69 3.15 7.89
CA ASP A 177 -3.43 3.45 6.67
C ASP A 177 -3.80 2.17 5.91
N SER A 178 -4.97 2.21 5.30
CA SER A 178 -5.46 1.19 4.38
C SER A 178 -5.89 1.80 3.07
N VAL A 179 -5.60 1.10 1.99
CA VAL A 179 -6.01 1.45 0.63
C VAL A 179 -6.67 0.25 0.01
N VAL A 180 -7.59 0.51 -0.91
CA VAL A 180 -8.12 -0.53 -1.78
C VAL A 180 -7.67 -0.24 -3.20
N ILE A 181 -7.13 -1.26 -3.85
CA ILE A 181 -6.53 -1.19 -5.18
C ILE A 181 -7.33 -2.11 -6.08
N TYR A 182 -8.00 -1.53 -7.06
CA TYR A 182 -8.47 -2.22 -8.24
C TYR A 182 -7.37 -2.24 -9.28
N PHE A 183 -7.24 -3.34 -10.00
CA PHE A 183 -6.25 -3.47 -11.05
C PHE A 183 -6.80 -4.23 -12.24
N HIS A 184 -6.51 -3.71 -13.43
CA HIS A 184 -6.81 -4.35 -14.70
C HIS A 184 -5.61 -5.18 -15.17
N LEU A 185 -5.81 -6.48 -15.34
CA LEU A 185 -4.75 -7.35 -15.83
C LEU A 185 -4.53 -7.12 -17.32
N PRO A 186 -3.28 -7.22 -17.81
CA PRO A 186 -3.01 -7.28 -19.24
C PRO A 186 -3.81 -8.41 -19.91
N ASN A 187 -4.26 -8.17 -21.14
CA ASN A 187 -5.04 -9.14 -21.90
C ASN A 187 -4.28 -10.46 -22.05
N GLY A 188 -4.99 -11.58 -21.85
CA GLY A 188 -4.45 -12.93 -22.00
C GLY A 188 -3.72 -13.49 -20.76
N VAL A 189 -3.62 -12.75 -19.65
CA VAL A 189 -3.09 -13.27 -18.39
C VAL A 189 -4.04 -14.31 -17.76
N LEU A 190 -5.34 -14.02 -17.76
CA LEU A 190 -6.39 -14.96 -17.41
C LEU A 190 -7.36 -15.07 -18.59
N ASN A 191 -7.89 -16.28 -18.79
CA ASN A 191 -8.86 -16.58 -19.83
C ASN A 191 -10.13 -17.15 -19.22
N THR A 192 -11.17 -17.28 -20.04
CA THR A 192 -12.48 -17.77 -19.61
C THR A 192 -12.43 -19.18 -19.01
N VAL A 193 -11.47 -20.00 -19.45
CA VAL A 193 -11.18 -21.34 -18.92
C VAL A 193 -10.61 -21.33 -17.51
N ASP A 194 -10.07 -20.19 -17.06
CA ASP A 194 -9.54 -20.03 -15.70
C ASP A 194 -10.62 -19.66 -14.68
N ALA A 195 -11.87 -19.44 -15.14
CA ALA A 195 -13.01 -19.23 -14.24
C ALA A 195 -13.23 -20.45 -13.33
N GLY A 196 -13.32 -20.21 -12.03
CA GLY A 196 -13.43 -21.26 -11.02
C GLY A 196 -12.10 -21.90 -10.61
N ALA A 197 -10.99 -21.60 -11.31
CA ALA A 197 -9.66 -22.05 -10.92
C ALA A 197 -9.07 -21.18 -9.81
N THR A 198 -8.25 -21.78 -8.95
CA THR A 198 -7.46 -21.05 -7.96
C THR A 198 -6.18 -20.50 -8.61
N SER A 199 -5.92 -19.22 -8.44
CA SER A 199 -4.70 -18.54 -8.88
C SER A 199 -4.08 -17.74 -7.73
N SER A 200 -2.76 -17.49 -7.78
CA SER A 200 -2.07 -16.69 -6.76
C SER A 200 -1.82 -15.26 -7.24
N VAL A 201 -2.23 -14.28 -6.46
CA VAL A 201 -1.84 -12.86 -6.61
C VAL A 201 -0.71 -12.59 -5.64
N SER A 202 0.41 -12.07 -6.13
CA SER A 202 1.51 -11.63 -5.27
C SER A 202 1.56 -10.12 -5.23
N LEU A 203 1.23 -9.54 -4.07
CA LEU A 203 1.40 -8.12 -3.84
C LEU A 203 2.71 -7.88 -3.11
N TYR A 204 3.50 -6.94 -3.62
CA TYR A 204 4.77 -6.54 -3.05
C TYR A 204 4.72 -5.10 -2.60
N ALA A 205 5.24 -4.86 -1.41
CA ALA A 205 5.47 -3.54 -0.89
C ALA A 205 6.88 -3.49 -0.28
N GLY A 206 7.75 -2.74 -0.92
CA GLY A 206 9.19 -2.81 -0.64
C GLY A 206 9.71 -4.25 -0.80
N LYS A 207 10.28 -4.79 0.28
CA LYS A 207 10.84 -6.17 0.33
C LYS A 207 9.82 -7.23 0.75
N LEU A 208 8.60 -6.82 1.11
CA LEU A 208 7.58 -7.69 1.65
C LEU A 208 6.66 -8.13 0.51
N GLY A 209 6.68 -9.42 0.19
CA GLY A 209 5.75 -10.05 -0.74
C GLY A 209 4.77 -10.94 0.00
N ALA A 210 3.47 -10.71 -0.16
CA ALA A 210 2.43 -11.59 0.38
C ALA A 210 1.68 -12.26 -0.79
N PRO A 211 2.07 -13.47 -1.22
CA PRO A 211 1.28 -14.22 -2.17
C PRO A 211 -0.04 -14.67 -1.51
N THR A 212 -1.16 -14.23 -2.04
CA THR A 212 -2.50 -14.63 -1.63
C THR A 212 -3.13 -15.51 -2.72
N SER A 213 -3.58 -16.71 -2.36
CA SER A 213 -4.35 -17.59 -3.25
C SER A 213 -5.80 -17.12 -3.32
N VAL A 214 -6.32 -16.98 -4.54
CA VAL A 214 -7.66 -16.45 -4.82
C VAL A 214 -8.33 -17.32 -5.88
N THR A 215 -9.59 -17.65 -5.67
CA THR A 215 -10.41 -18.31 -6.70
C THR A 215 -10.92 -17.26 -7.69
N ILE A 216 -10.70 -17.49 -8.97
CA ILE A 216 -11.14 -16.60 -10.03
C ILE A 216 -12.66 -16.76 -10.20
N ALA A 217 -13.40 -15.67 -10.03
CA ALA A 217 -14.82 -15.65 -10.29
C ALA A 217 -15.10 -15.30 -11.75
N ASN A 218 -16.20 -15.82 -12.28
CA ASN A 218 -16.83 -15.29 -13.50
C ASN A 218 -18.04 -14.47 -13.05
N PRO A 219 -18.01 -13.14 -13.21
CA PRO A 219 -19.12 -12.27 -12.84
C PRO A 219 -20.36 -12.47 -13.73
#